data_AF-A0A6H5H5Z4-F1
#
_entry.id   AF-A0A6H5H5Z4-F1
#
_cell.length_a   1.000
_cell.length_b   1.000
_cell.length_c   1.000
_cell.angle_alpha   90.00
_cell.angle_beta   90.00
_cell.angle_gamma   90.00
#
_symmetry.space_group_name_H-M   'P 1'
#
loop_
_entity.id
_entity.type
_entity.pdbx_description
1 polymer ?
#
loop_
_entity_poly.entity_id
_entity_poly.type
_entity_poly.pdbx_seq_one_letter_code
_entity_poly.pdbx_strand_id
1 'polypeptide(L)'
;MKIMNIHKTRTTPLHPQSSGLVERFNRTLWNLLAKIVDDKQRDWDEKLPLVLLAYRATEHSTTGFSPARLVMGRELVLPVHLLTGPPPSASATESAYVEKLRDQLAFTHRIARKNLDK
;
A
#
# COMPACT_ATOMS: atom_id res chain seq x y z
N MET A 1 -23.71 -8.18 -6.45
CA MET A 1 -22.53 -9.00 -6.09
C MET A 1 -22.47 -10.35 -6.81
N LYS A 2 -23.59 -11.08 -7.01
CA LYS A 2 -23.63 -12.33 -7.81
C LYS A 2 -23.09 -12.17 -9.25
N ILE A 3 -23.36 -11.02 -9.90
CA ILE A 3 -22.87 -10.72 -11.26
C ILE A 3 -21.33 -10.62 -11.31
N MET A 4 -20.68 -10.17 -10.24
CA MET A 4 -19.21 -10.07 -10.15
C MET A 4 -18.56 -11.29 -9.50
N ASN A 5 -19.33 -12.34 -9.21
CA ASN A 5 -18.90 -13.52 -8.44
C ASN A 5 -18.25 -13.20 -7.07
N ILE A 6 -18.64 -12.07 -6.45
CA ILE A 6 -18.11 -11.64 -5.15
C ILE A 6 -18.93 -12.27 -4.03
N HIS A 7 -18.25 -12.99 -3.13
CA HIS A 7 -18.85 -13.65 -1.98
C HIS A 7 -18.73 -12.74 -0.75
N LYS A 8 -19.86 -12.43 -0.10
CA LYS A 8 -19.85 -11.64 1.13
C LYS A 8 -19.45 -12.52 2.31
N THR A 9 -18.33 -12.21 2.94
CA THR A 9 -17.98 -12.76 4.26
C THR A 9 -18.62 -11.87 5.33
N ARG A 10 -19.41 -12.46 6.24
CA ARG A 10 -19.95 -11.75 7.41
C ARG A 10 -19.06 -12.05 8.60
N THR A 11 -18.47 -11.02 9.20
CA THR A 11 -17.79 -11.14 10.48
C THR A 11 -18.83 -11.16 11.59
N THR A 12 -18.70 -12.06 12.56
CA THR A 12 -19.52 -12.05 13.77
C THR A 12 -19.23 -10.78 14.59
N PRO A 13 -20.24 -10.22 15.28
CA PRO A 13 -20.00 -9.15 16.25
C PRO A 13 -18.90 -9.59 17.24
N LEU A 14 -18.00 -8.67 17.60
CA LEU A 14 -16.89 -8.91 18.54
C LEU A 14 -15.83 -9.93 18.09
N HIS A 15 -15.61 -10.10 16.77
CA HIS A 15 -14.51 -10.91 16.23
C HIS A 15 -13.37 -10.05 15.62
N PRO A 16 -12.51 -9.43 16.46
CA PRO A 16 -11.48 -8.48 16.01
C PRO A 16 -10.39 -9.11 15.13
N GLN A 17 -10.22 -10.44 15.17
CA GLN A 17 -9.26 -11.15 14.31
C GLN A 17 -9.60 -11.04 12.82
N SER A 18 -10.87 -10.90 12.45
CA SER A 18 -11.30 -10.85 11.04
C SER A 18 -11.18 -9.46 10.40
N SER A 19 -11.20 -8.39 11.20
CA SER A 19 -11.19 -7.00 10.72
C SER A 19 -9.93 -6.21 11.12
N GLY A 20 -9.05 -6.78 11.95
CA GLY A 20 -7.94 -6.05 12.57
C GLY A 20 -6.96 -5.40 11.59
N LEU A 21 -6.73 -5.97 10.41
CA LEU A 21 -5.86 -5.35 9.40
C LEU A 21 -6.49 -4.09 8.79
N VAL A 22 -7.79 -4.13 8.50
CA VAL A 22 -8.55 -2.98 7.98
C VAL A 22 -8.63 -1.89 9.04
N GLU A 23 -8.88 -2.26 10.30
CA GLU A 23 -8.93 -1.30 11.41
C GLU A 23 -7.57 -0.64 11.69
N ARG A 24 -6.47 -1.42 11.66
CA ARG A 24 -5.12 -0.86 11.78
C ARG A 24 -4.80 0.09 10.63
N PHE A 25 -5.12 -0.31 9.40
CA PHE A 25 -4.95 0.56 8.24
C PHE A 25 -5.75 1.86 8.37
N ASN A 26 -7.05 1.77 8.70
CA ASN A 26 -7.90 2.94 8.87
C ASN A 26 -7.35 3.89 9.95
N ARG A 27 -6.84 3.35 11.06
CA ARG A 27 -6.17 4.15 12.11
C ARG A 27 -4.93 4.87 11.59
N THR A 28 -4.08 4.19 10.83
CA THR A 28 -2.90 4.81 10.20
C THR A 28 -3.32 5.91 9.22
N LEU A 29 -4.34 5.67 8.41
CA LEU A 29 -4.88 6.63 7.45
C LEU A 29 -5.40 7.88 8.16
N TRP A 30 -6.20 7.71 9.22
CA TRP A 30 -6.69 8.81 10.04
C TRP A 30 -5.56 9.60 10.69
N ASN A 31 -4.54 8.92 11.24
CA ASN A 31 -3.39 9.58 11.84
C ASN A 31 -2.58 10.40 10.84
N LEU A 32 -2.50 9.97 9.57
CA LEU A 32 -1.83 10.74 8.52
C LEU A 32 -2.69 11.93 8.07
N LEU A 33 -3.99 11.73 7.89
CA LEU A 33 -4.94 12.81 7.55
C LEU A 33 -4.93 13.90 8.61
N ALA A 34 -5.04 13.53 9.89
CA ALA A 34 -5.05 14.46 11.02
C ALA A 34 -3.83 15.39 11.09
N LYS A 35 -2.72 15.04 10.43
CA LYS A 35 -1.51 15.87 10.38
C LYS A 35 -1.52 16.93 9.29
N ILE A 36 -2.40 16.81 8.29
CA ILE A 36 -2.36 17.65 7.08
C ILE A 36 -3.67 18.34 6.75
N VAL A 37 -4.77 17.93 7.40
CA VAL A 37 -6.05 18.64 7.33
C VAL A 37 -5.98 19.94 8.12
N ASP A 38 -6.77 20.91 7.70
CA ASP A 38 -6.91 22.19 8.41
C ASP A 38 -7.54 21.99 9.80
N ASP A 39 -7.42 22.99 10.68
CA ASP A 39 -7.96 22.96 12.04
C ASP A 39 -9.47 22.68 12.06
N LYS A 40 -10.18 23.11 11.00
CA LYS A 40 -11.62 22.90 10.84
C LYS A 40 -11.96 21.53 10.24
N GLN A 41 -10.97 20.77 9.78
CA GLN A 41 -11.08 19.42 9.20
C GLN A 41 -12.07 19.30 8.03
N ARG A 42 -12.31 20.39 7.29
CA ARG A 42 -13.31 20.42 6.18
C ARG A 42 -12.72 20.05 4.83
N ASP A 43 -11.40 19.90 4.74
CA ASP A 43 -10.63 19.66 3.52
C ASP A 43 -10.07 18.22 3.45
N TRP A 44 -10.51 17.33 4.33
CA TRP A 44 -9.96 15.97 4.44
C TRP A 44 -10.08 15.16 3.14
N ASP A 45 -11.14 15.38 2.37
CA ASP A 45 -11.40 14.73 1.10
C ASP A 45 -10.45 15.24 0.00
N GLU A 46 -10.11 16.53 0.02
CA GLU A 46 -9.09 17.11 -0.86
C GLU A 46 -7.69 16.58 -0.53
N LYS A 47 -7.40 16.34 0.75
CA LYS A 47 -6.09 15.82 1.21
C LYS A 47 -5.95 14.30 1.06
N LEU A 48 -7.06 13.57 1.00
CA LEU A 48 -7.07 12.10 0.97
C LEU A 48 -6.23 11.51 -0.17
N PRO A 49 -6.29 11.98 -1.43
CA PRO A 49 -5.44 11.46 -2.51
C PRO A 49 -3.93 11.56 -2.19
N LEU A 50 -3.51 12.66 -1.56
CA LEU A 50 -2.11 12.88 -1.18
C LEU A 50 -1.68 11.92 -0.07
N VAL A 51 -2.52 11.72 0.96
CA VAL A 51 -2.24 10.75 2.01
C VAL A 51 -2.13 9.33 1.46
N LEU A 52 -3.07 8.94 0.59
CA LEU A 52 -3.04 7.62 -0.02
C LEU A 52 -1.81 7.42 -0.90
N LEU A 53 -1.36 8.46 -1.60
CA LEU A 53 -0.11 8.43 -2.36
C LEU A 53 1.09 8.21 -1.43
N ALA A 54 1.20 8.99 -0.35
CA ALA A 54 2.27 8.87 0.62
C ALA A 54 2.30 7.48 1.29
N TYR A 55 1.14 6.96 1.66
CA TYR A 55 1.02 5.62 2.24
C TYR A 55 1.47 4.53 1.26
N ARG A 56 1.08 4.63 -0.03
CA ARG A 56 1.46 3.64 -1.05
C ARG A 56 2.94 3.69 -1.41
N ALA A 57 3.58 4.85 -1.31
CA ALA A 57 4.99 5.04 -1.65
C ALA A 57 5.95 4.79 -0.48
N THR A 58 5.46 4.78 0.76
CA THR A 58 6.29 4.57 1.96
C THR A 58 6.39 3.08 2.29
N GLU A 59 7.59 2.64 2.70
CA GLU A 59 7.81 1.29 3.18
C GLU A 59 7.00 1.01 4.44
N HIS A 60 6.23 -0.09 4.45
CA HIS A 60 5.46 -0.48 5.62
C HIS A 60 6.29 -1.35 6.55
N SER A 61 6.42 -0.97 7.81
CA SER A 61 7.32 -1.61 8.79
C SER A 61 7.11 -3.12 8.96
N THR A 62 5.87 -3.59 8.85
CA THR A 62 5.56 -5.03 8.95
C THR A 62 6.05 -5.81 7.73
N THR A 63 5.91 -5.27 6.52
CA THR A 63 6.23 -6.01 5.29
C THR A 63 7.65 -5.74 4.82
N GLY A 64 8.26 -4.63 5.22
CA GLY A 64 9.57 -4.17 4.72
C GLY A 64 9.51 -3.69 3.26
N PHE A 65 8.31 -3.44 2.74
CA PHE A 65 8.09 -2.99 1.37
C PHE A 65 6.94 -1.99 1.31
N SER A 66 6.98 -1.10 0.32
CA SER A 66 5.86 -0.20 0.05
C SER A 66 4.65 -0.99 -0.49
N PRO A 67 3.41 -0.56 -0.19
CA PRO A 67 2.22 -1.16 -0.79
C PRO A 67 2.25 -1.13 -2.32
N ALA A 68 2.79 -0.06 -2.91
CA ALA A 68 2.97 0.04 -4.36
C ALA A 68 3.84 -1.08 -4.91
N ARG A 69 4.96 -1.37 -4.25
CA ARG A 69 5.84 -2.47 -4.67
C ARG A 69 5.21 -3.84 -4.52
N LEU A 70 4.40 -4.06 -3.48
CA LEU A 70 3.68 -5.33 -3.31
C LEU A 70 2.64 -5.57 -4.40
N VAL A 71 1.99 -4.52 -4.89
CA VAL A 71 0.92 -4.64 -5.90
C VAL A 71 1.46 -4.58 -7.33
N MET A 72 2.42 -3.69 -7.59
CA MET A 72 2.93 -3.40 -8.94
C MET A 72 4.34 -3.93 -9.19
N GLY A 73 4.99 -4.51 -8.17
CA GLY A 73 6.37 -5.02 -8.25
C GLY A 73 7.47 -3.97 -8.36
N ARG A 74 7.11 -2.68 -8.32
CA ARG A 74 8.02 -1.54 -8.42
C ARG A 74 7.60 -0.40 -7.49
N GLU A 75 8.55 0.47 -7.17
CA GLU A 75 8.26 1.69 -6.43
C GLU A 75 7.57 2.74 -7.32
N LEU A 76 6.77 3.60 -6.71
CA LEU A 76 6.17 4.73 -7.40
C LEU A 76 7.23 5.76 -7.75
N VAL A 77 7.09 6.39 -8.93
CA VAL A 77 7.90 7.56 -9.29
C VAL A 77 7.13 8.81 -8.82
N LEU A 78 7.67 9.49 -7.81
CA LEU A 78 7.10 10.70 -7.22
C LEU A 78 7.83 11.96 -7.74
N PRO A 79 7.22 13.16 -7.65
CA PRO A 79 7.87 14.41 -8.03
C PRO A 79 9.21 14.67 -7.32
N VAL A 80 9.36 14.22 -6.06
CA VAL A 80 10.62 14.35 -5.31
C VAL A 80 11.81 13.64 -5.99
N HIS A 81 11.54 12.62 -6.80
CA HIS A 81 12.57 11.90 -7.55
C HIS A 81 13.19 12.73 -8.68
N LEU A 82 12.61 13.88 -9.04
CA LEU A 82 13.29 14.85 -9.90
C LEU A 82 14.55 15.41 -9.23
N LEU A 83 14.55 15.49 -7.90
CA LEU A 83 15.67 15.99 -7.11
C LEU A 83 16.58 14.85 -6.59
N THR A 84 15.99 13.72 -6.21
CA THR A 84 16.74 12.60 -5.59
C THR A 84 17.14 11.50 -6.57
N GLY A 85 16.70 11.58 -7.83
CA GLY A 85 16.83 10.50 -8.81
C GLY A 85 15.73 9.44 -8.70
N PRO A 86 15.53 8.63 -9.75
CA PRO A 86 14.48 7.62 -9.80
C PRO A 86 14.75 6.46 -8.83
N PRO A 87 13.69 5.79 -8.34
CA PRO A 87 13.85 4.67 -7.43
C PRO A 87 14.54 3.48 -8.13
N PRO A 88 15.24 2.61 -7.38
CA PRO A 88 16.10 1.55 -7.94
C PRO A 88 15.41 0.54 -8.87
N SER A 89 14.07 0.50 -8.87
CA SER A 89 13.25 -0.44 -9.65
C SER A 89 12.80 0.08 -11.02
N ALA A 90 13.08 1.34 -11.37
CA ALA A 90 12.53 1.98 -12.57
C ALA A 90 13.26 1.67 -13.90
N SER A 91 14.40 0.96 -13.87
CA SER A 91 15.37 0.95 -14.98
C SER A 91 15.46 -0.34 -15.81
N ALA A 92 14.42 -1.18 -15.92
CA ALA A 92 14.49 -2.42 -16.70
C ALA A 92 13.81 -2.33 -18.08
N THR A 93 14.52 -2.77 -19.14
CA THR A 93 14.04 -2.93 -20.53
C THR A 93 12.85 -3.91 -20.63
N GLU A 94 11.90 -3.63 -21.53
CA GLU A 94 10.56 -4.27 -21.64
C GLU A 94 10.52 -5.81 -21.60
N SER A 95 11.46 -6.52 -22.24
CA SER A 95 11.47 -7.99 -22.24
C SER A 95 12.04 -8.60 -20.95
N ALA A 96 13.03 -7.94 -20.34
CA ALA A 96 13.57 -8.35 -19.04
C ALA A 96 12.65 -7.94 -17.88
N TYR A 97 11.78 -6.95 -18.12
CA TYR A 97 10.84 -6.40 -17.14
C TYR A 97 9.81 -7.43 -16.68
N VAL A 98 9.24 -8.24 -17.58
CA VAL A 98 8.17 -9.19 -17.22
C VAL A 98 8.70 -10.33 -16.34
N GLU A 99 9.84 -10.93 -16.69
CA GLU A 99 10.48 -11.96 -15.88
C GLU A 99 10.93 -11.40 -14.53
N LYS A 100 11.59 -10.24 -14.54
CA LYS A 100 12.01 -9.54 -13.33
C LYS A 100 10.83 -9.17 -12.44
N LEU A 101 9.70 -8.73 -13.02
CA LEU A 101 8.47 -8.41 -12.29
C LEU A 101 7.90 -9.65 -11.61
N ARG A 102 7.82 -10.78 -12.31
CA ARG A 102 7.34 -12.05 -11.76
C ARG A 102 8.20 -12.48 -10.57
N ASP A 103 9.51 -12.46 -10.74
CA ASP A 103 10.46 -12.89 -9.72
C ASP A 103 10.45 -11.92 -8.53
N GLN A 104 10.37 -10.61 -8.78
CA GLN A 104 10.24 -9.60 -7.74
C GLN A 104 8.94 -9.79 -6.96
N LEU A 105 7.78 -9.95 -7.60
CA LEU A 105 6.52 -10.16 -6.89
C LEU A 105 6.57 -11.44 -6.05
N ALA A 106 7.05 -12.55 -6.60
CA ALA A 106 7.20 -13.81 -5.86
C ALA A 106 8.11 -13.65 -4.63
N PHE A 107 9.27 -12.98 -4.80
CA PHE A 107 10.19 -12.69 -3.71
C PHE A 107 9.54 -11.80 -2.64
N THR A 108 8.95 -10.68 -3.06
CA THR A 108 8.40 -9.65 -2.16
C THR A 108 7.25 -10.23 -1.34
N HIS A 109 6.35 -10.99 -1.96
CA HIS A 109 5.24 -11.66 -1.27
C HIS A 109 5.74 -12.74 -0.30
N ARG A 110 6.76 -13.51 -0.66
CA ARG A 110 7.34 -14.54 0.23
C ARG A 110 7.89 -13.91 1.51
N ILE A 111 8.66 -12.83 1.39
CA ILE A 111 9.22 -12.12 2.55
C ILE A 111 8.11 -11.46 3.38
N ALA A 112 7.16 -10.79 2.72
CA ALA A 112 6.03 -10.15 3.41
C ALA A 112 5.21 -11.16 4.23
N ARG A 113 4.92 -12.36 3.69
CA ARG A 113 4.22 -13.42 4.44
C ARG A 113 5.01 -13.87 5.66
N LYS A 114 6.32 -14.14 5.50
CA LYS A 114 7.19 -14.53 6.62
C LYS A 114 7.19 -13.50 7.75
N ASN A 115 7.07 -12.21 7.44
CA ASN A 115 7.04 -11.16 8.45
C ASN A 115 5.66 -10.96 9.08
N LEU A 116 4.58 -11.37 8.43
CA LEU A 116 3.22 -11.34 8.98
C LEU A 116 2.94 -12.51 9.94
N ASP A 117 3.67 -13.62 9.79
CA ASP A 117 3.54 -14.82 10.63
C ASP A 117 4.41 -14.78 11.90
N LYS A 118 5.15 -13.68 12.14
CA LYS A 118 5.93 -13.41 13.36
C LYS A 118 5.14 -12.58 14.35
#